data_AF-F9NUF9-F1
#
_entry.id   AF-F9NUF9-F1
#
_cell.length_a   1.000
_cell.length_b   1.000
_cell.length_c   1.000
_cell.angle_alpha   90.00
_cell.angle_beta   90.00
_cell.angle_gamma   90.00
#
_symmetry.space_group_name_H-M   'P 1'
#
loop_
_entity.id
_entity.type
_entity.pdbx_description
1 polymer ?
#
loop_
_entity_poly.entity_id
_entity_poly.type
_entity_poly.pdbx_seq_one_letter_code
_entity_poly.pdbx_strand_id
1 'polypeptide(L)'
;MKKLINAVEDVVVDSLRGVAAAHPHCLKVDLDHRIVLRASGPVNGKVGLVSGGGSGHEPLHSGYVGRGMLDAACCGEVFTSPVPDQITEATKAVDGGAGVLHIVKNYTGDVMNFDMAAEMASMEAGTRVESVVIADDVAVQDSLYTAGRRGVGLTVLAEKILGAAAEDKRDLDALLEFAQRINDGGRSFGVALTSCTVPAAGKPLSTSTR
;
A
#
# COMPACT_ATOMS: atom_id res chain seq x y z
N MET A 1 -12.20 -7.64 26.41
CA MET A 1 -12.17 -7.11 25.02
C MET A 1 -11.85 -5.62 25.10
N LYS A 2 -10.77 -5.13 24.47
CA LYS A 2 -10.33 -3.72 24.49
C LYS A 2 -10.33 -3.11 23.07
N LYS A 3 -11.28 -3.51 22.22
CA LYS A 3 -11.38 -3.08 20.81
C LYS A 3 -12.65 -2.25 20.65
N LEU A 4 -12.55 -1.11 19.98
CA LEU A 4 -13.69 -0.28 19.59
C LEU A 4 -14.08 -0.68 18.17
N ILE A 5 -14.89 -1.72 18.04
CA ILE A 5 -15.36 -2.26 16.77
C ILE A 5 -16.83 -2.66 16.90
N ASN A 6 -17.57 -2.60 15.78
CA ASN A 6 -18.91 -3.16 15.69
C ASN A 6 -18.79 -4.67 15.39
N ALA A 7 -18.96 -5.05 14.12
CA ALA A 7 -18.73 -6.40 13.63
C ALA A 7 -17.26 -6.58 13.19
N VAL A 8 -16.74 -7.80 13.25
CA VAL A 8 -15.33 -8.10 12.90
C VAL A 8 -15.11 -7.99 11.40
N GLU A 9 -16.09 -8.47 10.63
CA GLU A 9 -16.17 -8.45 9.18
C GLU A 9 -16.25 -7.03 8.61
N ASP A 10 -16.79 -6.07 9.37
CA ASP A 10 -16.97 -4.69 8.92
C ASP A 10 -15.81 -3.77 9.29
N VAL A 11 -14.80 -4.24 10.06
CA VAL A 11 -13.75 -3.38 10.64
C VAL A 11 -13.07 -2.48 9.60
N VAL A 12 -12.70 -3.05 8.44
CA VAL A 12 -12.03 -2.28 7.39
C VAL A 12 -12.98 -1.28 6.75
N VAL A 13 -14.20 -1.69 6.42
CA VAL A 13 -15.21 -0.84 5.77
C VAL A 13 -15.65 0.30 6.71
N ASP A 14 -15.87 0.02 8.00
CA ASP A 14 -16.20 1.02 9.02
C ASP A 14 -15.07 2.04 9.19
N SER A 15 -13.81 1.59 9.21
CA SER A 15 -12.65 2.48 9.23
C SER A 15 -12.62 3.39 8.00
N LEU A 16 -12.84 2.83 6.80
CA LEU A 16 -12.86 3.59 5.55
C LEU A 16 -14.04 4.57 5.46
N ARG A 17 -15.21 4.24 6.02
CA ARG A 17 -16.31 5.21 6.19
C ARG A 17 -15.87 6.41 7.02
N GLY A 18 -15.11 6.18 8.09
CA GLY A 18 -14.51 7.23 8.91
C GLY A 18 -13.54 8.11 8.12
N VAL A 19 -12.64 7.51 7.34
CA VAL A 19 -11.70 8.23 6.46
C VAL A 19 -12.45 9.10 5.44
N ALA A 20 -13.49 8.55 4.81
CA ALA A 20 -14.32 9.26 3.84
C ALA A 20 -15.01 10.49 4.47
N ALA A 21 -15.56 10.33 5.68
CA ALA A 21 -16.23 11.40 6.40
C ALA A 21 -15.26 12.47 6.93
N ALA A 22 -14.03 12.08 7.31
CA ALA A 22 -13.02 12.99 7.83
C ALA A 22 -12.34 13.84 6.74
N HIS A 23 -12.25 13.34 5.50
CA HIS A 23 -11.51 13.97 4.41
C HIS A 23 -12.31 14.12 3.09
N PRO A 24 -13.56 14.60 3.11
CA PRO A 24 -14.48 14.53 1.97
C PRO A 24 -14.06 15.38 0.75
N HIS A 25 -13.16 16.35 0.94
CA HIS A 25 -12.67 17.23 -0.13
C HIS A 25 -11.30 16.81 -0.68
N CYS A 26 -10.59 15.94 0.04
CA CYS A 26 -9.22 15.54 -0.31
C CYS A 26 -9.18 14.11 -0.86
N LEU A 27 -10.09 13.25 -0.41
CA LEU A 27 -10.12 11.83 -0.74
C LEU A 27 -11.46 11.43 -1.37
N LYS A 28 -11.40 10.51 -2.33
CA LYS A 28 -12.53 9.70 -2.79
C LYS A 28 -12.31 8.29 -2.23
N VAL A 29 -13.25 7.78 -1.45
CA VAL A 29 -13.17 6.43 -0.89
C VAL A 29 -14.19 5.55 -1.58
N ASP A 30 -13.70 4.55 -2.32
CA ASP A 30 -14.51 3.48 -2.88
C ASP A 30 -14.66 2.39 -1.82
N LEU A 31 -15.84 2.32 -1.20
CA LEU A 31 -16.11 1.36 -0.13
C LEU A 31 -16.33 -0.06 -0.66
N ASP A 32 -16.77 -0.21 -1.92
CA ASP A 32 -17.06 -1.51 -2.53
C ASP A 32 -15.75 -2.22 -2.86
N HIS A 33 -14.79 -1.49 -3.44
CA HIS A 33 -13.47 -2.01 -3.74
C HIS A 33 -12.46 -1.80 -2.60
N ARG A 34 -12.81 -1.06 -1.53
CA ARG A 34 -11.89 -0.66 -0.43
C ARG A 34 -10.64 0.07 -0.94
N ILE A 35 -10.84 1.06 -1.82
CA ILE A 35 -9.76 1.87 -2.39
C ILE A 35 -9.89 3.30 -1.88
N VAL A 36 -8.80 3.88 -1.42
CA VAL A 36 -8.71 5.32 -1.12
C VAL A 36 -7.97 6.00 -2.26
N LEU A 37 -8.61 6.97 -2.89
CA LEU A 37 -8.12 7.71 -4.05
C LEU A 37 -7.97 9.18 -3.71
N ARG A 38 -7.02 9.85 -4.35
CA ARG A 38 -6.95 11.31 -4.34
C ARG A 38 -8.18 11.89 -5.05
N ALA A 39 -8.91 12.80 -4.39
CA ALA A 39 -10.18 13.33 -4.90
C ALA A 39 -10.05 14.07 -6.25
N SER A 40 -8.89 14.64 -6.56
CA SER A 40 -8.66 15.32 -7.84
C SER A 40 -8.54 14.39 -9.04
N GLY A 41 -8.49 13.07 -8.82
CA GLY A 41 -8.26 12.08 -9.88
C GLY A 41 -6.82 12.09 -10.42
N PRO A 42 -6.58 11.37 -11.55
CA PRO A 42 -5.28 11.26 -12.17
C PRO A 42 -4.80 12.62 -12.69
N VAL A 43 -3.48 12.83 -12.65
CA VAL A 43 -2.86 14.07 -13.12
C VAL A 43 -2.20 13.81 -14.48
N ASN A 44 -2.66 14.47 -15.53
CA ASN A 44 -2.16 14.27 -16.89
C ASN A 44 -0.64 14.47 -16.99
N GLY A 45 0.04 13.47 -17.55
CA GLY A 45 1.49 13.45 -17.73
C GLY A 45 2.27 13.25 -16.42
N LYS A 46 1.61 12.82 -15.34
CA LYS A 46 2.22 12.40 -14.09
C LYS A 46 2.14 10.88 -14.00
N VAL A 47 3.21 10.24 -13.54
CA VAL A 47 3.16 8.82 -13.17
C VAL A 47 2.19 8.66 -11.99
N GLY A 48 1.23 7.75 -12.11
CA GLY A 48 0.32 7.41 -11.02
C GLY A 48 1.04 6.54 -9.98
N LEU A 49 0.82 6.81 -8.69
CA LEU A 49 1.41 5.99 -7.61
C LEU A 49 0.34 5.22 -6.85
N VAL A 50 0.48 3.88 -6.84
CA VAL A 50 -0.40 2.98 -6.08
C VAL A 50 0.42 2.21 -5.06
N SER A 51 -0.08 2.14 -3.83
CA SER A 51 0.38 1.15 -2.85
C SER A 51 -0.82 0.45 -2.21
N GLY A 52 -0.55 -0.46 -1.29
CA GLY A 52 -1.56 -1.25 -0.63
C GLY A 52 -0.98 -2.37 0.24
N GLY A 53 -1.89 -3.16 0.78
CA GLY A 53 -1.59 -4.29 1.65
C GLY A 53 -2.71 -4.50 2.65
N GLY A 54 -2.49 -5.41 3.59
CA GLY A 54 -3.45 -5.64 4.66
C GLY A 54 -3.65 -4.43 5.57
N SER A 55 -4.89 -4.21 5.98
CA SER A 55 -5.25 -3.22 7.00
C SER A 55 -4.66 -3.56 8.37
N GLY A 56 -4.70 -2.60 9.31
CA GLY A 56 -4.09 -2.73 10.64
C GLY A 56 -2.71 -2.09 10.76
N HIS A 57 -2.29 -1.34 9.73
CA HIS A 57 -1.06 -0.55 9.70
C HIS A 57 -1.33 0.95 9.57
N GLU A 58 -2.58 1.38 9.79
CA GLU A 58 -2.99 2.78 9.66
C GLU A 58 -2.05 3.70 10.47
N PRO A 59 -1.57 4.82 9.91
CA PRO A 59 -2.04 5.47 8.68
C PRO A 59 -1.50 4.88 7.36
N LEU A 60 -0.59 3.90 7.39
CA LEU A 60 -0.09 3.24 6.17
C LEU A 60 -1.19 2.31 5.61
N HIS A 61 -1.71 2.48 4.39
CA HIS A 61 -1.30 3.40 3.31
C HIS A 61 -2.29 4.54 3.05
N SER A 62 -3.55 4.35 3.43
CA SER A 62 -4.65 5.26 3.08
C SER A 62 -4.46 6.69 3.59
N GLY A 63 -3.78 6.88 4.72
CA GLY A 63 -3.44 8.20 5.27
C GLY A 63 -2.37 8.95 4.48
N TYR A 64 -1.71 8.30 3.53
CA TYR A 64 -0.67 8.87 2.66
C TYR A 64 -1.14 9.07 1.21
N VAL A 65 -2.44 8.97 0.96
CA VAL A 65 -3.03 9.35 -0.33
C VAL A 65 -3.20 10.87 -0.39
N GLY A 66 -2.57 11.51 -1.37
CA GLY A 66 -2.59 12.95 -1.52
C GLY A 66 -1.46 13.50 -2.37
N ARG A 67 -1.52 14.81 -2.66
CA ARG A 67 -0.52 15.49 -3.48
C ARG A 67 0.88 15.33 -2.89
N GLY A 68 1.82 14.83 -3.71
CA GLY A 68 3.22 14.62 -3.32
C GLY A 68 3.47 13.33 -2.53
N MET A 69 2.50 12.42 -2.48
CA MET A 69 2.60 11.04 -1.98
C MET A 69 1.83 10.10 -2.93
N LEU A 70 0.99 9.19 -2.41
CA LEU A 70 0.23 8.23 -3.21
C LEU A 70 -0.97 8.87 -3.92
N ASP A 71 -1.32 8.35 -5.10
CA ASP A 71 -2.58 8.67 -5.78
C ASP A 71 -3.71 7.72 -5.39
N ALA A 72 -3.38 6.47 -5.06
CA ALA A 72 -4.30 5.49 -4.51
C ALA A 72 -3.65 4.56 -3.47
N ALA A 73 -4.48 4.07 -2.54
CA ALA A 73 -4.13 3.00 -1.61
C ALA A 73 -5.21 1.91 -1.61
N CYS A 74 -4.80 0.66 -1.87
CA CYS A 74 -5.67 -0.51 -1.80
C CYS A 74 -5.64 -1.11 -0.40
N CYS A 75 -6.78 -1.09 0.30
CA CYS A 75 -6.92 -1.62 1.65
C CYS A 75 -7.48 -3.05 1.59
N GLY A 76 -6.64 -4.04 1.90
CA GLY A 76 -7.06 -5.43 2.07
C GLY A 76 -7.67 -5.68 3.46
N GLU A 77 -8.03 -6.93 3.73
CA GLU A 77 -8.47 -7.33 5.07
C GLU A 77 -7.33 -7.16 6.09
N VAL A 78 -7.64 -7.19 7.40
CA VAL A 78 -6.62 -6.99 8.45
C VAL A 78 -5.49 -8.04 8.29
N PHE A 79 -4.27 -7.56 8.04
CA PHE A 79 -3.06 -8.34 7.74
C PHE A 79 -3.14 -9.27 6.51
N THR A 80 -4.04 -9.00 5.56
CA THR A 80 -4.17 -9.76 4.31
C THR A 80 -4.11 -8.84 3.10
N SER A 81 -3.25 -9.17 2.13
CA SER A 81 -3.09 -8.41 0.87
C SER A 81 -4.43 -8.15 0.16
N PRO A 82 -4.65 -6.97 -0.45
CA PRO A 82 -5.79 -6.73 -1.33
C PRO A 82 -5.76 -7.68 -2.52
N VAL A 83 -6.94 -7.96 -3.10
CA VAL A 83 -7.05 -8.84 -4.25
C VAL A 83 -6.61 -8.14 -5.54
N PRO A 84 -6.16 -8.87 -6.57
CA PRO A 84 -5.68 -8.28 -7.84
C PRO A 84 -6.70 -7.37 -8.50
N ASP A 85 -7.97 -7.76 -8.56
CA ASP A 85 -9.05 -6.94 -9.16
C ASP A 85 -9.13 -5.55 -8.52
N GLN A 86 -9.00 -5.47 -7.20
CA GLN A 86 -9.00 -4.22 -6.45
C GLN A 86 -7.79 -3.33 -6.85
N ILE A 87 -6.60 -3.93 -6.98
CA ILE A 87 -5.39 -3.21 -7.36
C ILE A 87 -5.45 -2.76 -8.83
N THR A 88 -6.02 -3.58 -9.70
CA THR A 88 -6.26 -3.28 -11.12
C THR A 88 -7.17 -2.07 -11.27
N GLU A 89 -8.28 -2.00 -10.53
CA GLU A 89 -9.18 -0.84 -10.56
C GLU A 89 -8.51 0.43 -10.03
N ALA A 90 -7.71 0.33 -8.96
CA ALA A 90 -6.92 1.47 -8.47
C ALA A 90 -5.91 1.94 -9.53
N THR A 91 -5.24 1.01 -10.21
CA THR A 91 -4.24 1.29 -11.25
C THR A 91 -4.86 2.06 -12.41
N LYS A 92 -6.00 1.58 -12.93
CA LYS A 92 -6.75 2.28 -13.99
C LYS A 92 -7.20 3.67 -13.55
N ALA A 93 -7.65 3.80 -12.30
CA ALA A 93 -8.17 5.06 -11.76
C ALA A 93 -7.09 6.15 -11.59
N VAL A 94 -5.80 5.79 -11.52
CA VAL A 94 -4.70 6.75 -11.35
C VAL A 94 -3.82 6.93 -12.57
N ASP A 95 -4.08 6.23 -13.68
CA ASP A 95 -3.29 6.38 -14.90
C ASP A 95 -3.52 7.76 -15.54
N GLY A 96 -2.50 8.62 -15.44
CA GLY A 96 -2.44 9.95 -16.05
C GLY A 96 -1.84 9.98 -17.45
N GLY A 97 -1.63 8.81 -18.07
CA GLY A 97 -1.01 8.66 -19.39
C GLY A 97 0.53 8.64 -19.39
N ALA A 98 1.15 8.55 -18.21
CA ALA A 98 2.62 8.41 -18.06
C ALA A 98 3.01 7.05 -17.45
N GLY A 99 2.06 6.13 -17.32
CA GLY A 99 2.23 4.86 -16.61
C GLY A 99 1.98 4.96 -15.11
N VAL A 100 2.06 3.81 -14.44
CA VAL A 100 1.77 3.67 -13.01
C VAL A 100 2.91 2.90 -12.33
N LEU A 101 3.37 3.39 -11.18
CA LEU A 101 4.30 2.69 -10.31
C LEU A 101 3.56 2.09 -9.11
N HIS A 102 3.68 0.78 -8.96
CA HIS A 102 3.26 0.06 -7.77
C HIS A 102 4.40 0.06 -6.74
N ILE A 103 4.13 0.56 -5.53
CA ILE A 103 5.07 0.51 -4.40
C ILE A 103 4.61 -0.62 -3.48
N VAL A 104 5.34 -1.72 -3.47
CA VAL A 104 4.91 -2.98 -2.85
C VAL A 104 5.79 -3.30 -1.65
N LYS A 105 5.20 -3.66 -0.51
CA LYS A 105 5.97 -4.16 0.64
C LYS A 105 6.35 -5.62 0.38
N ASN A 106 7.56 -6.03 0.73
CA ASN A 106 7.99 -7.42 0.49
C ASN A 106 7.29 -8.40 1.46
N TYR A 107 6.08 -8.79 1.09
CA TYR A 107 5.31 -9.90 1.62
C TYR A 107 4.81 -10.71 0.44
N THR A 108 4.89 -12.03 0.55
CA THR A 108 4.59 -12.97 -0.54
C THR A 108 3.20 -12.74 -1.15
N GLY A 109 2.17 -12.50 -0.33
CA GLY A 109 0.83 -12.19 -0.82
C GLY A 109 0.68 -10.78 -1.41
N ASP A 110 1.46 -9.80 -0.94
CA ASP A 110 1.46 -8.46 -1.52
C ASP A 110 2.11 -8.52 -2.92
N VAL A 111 3.31 -9.09 -3.03
CA VAL A 111 4.05 -9.21 -4.31
C VAL A 111 3.23 -9.97 -5.36
N MET A 112 2.71 -11.16 -5.04
CA MET A 112 1.93 -11.94 -6.00
C MET A 112 0.67 -11.22 -6.50
N ASN A 113 -0.06 -10.53 -5.62
CA ASN A 113 -1.30 -9.88 -6.02
C ASN A 113 -1.04 -8.61 -6.83
N PHE A 114 0.00 -7.84 -6.49
CA PHE A 114 0.39 -6.65 -7.24
C PHE A 114 0.97 -7.01 -8.62
N ASP A 115 1.79 -8.06 -8.72
CA ASP A 115 2.32 -8.54 -10.00
C ASP A 115 1.19 -8.98 -10.94
N MET A 116 0.23 -9.76 -10.42
CA MET A 116 -0.96 -10.16 -11.19
C MET A 116 -1.80 -8.95 -11.62
N ALA A 117 -1.98 -7.96 -10.74
CA ALA A 117 -2.72 -6.75 -11.09
C ALA A 117 -2.01 -5.89 -12.15
N ALA A 118 -0.68 -5.84 -12.14
CA ALA A 118 0.11 -5.16 -13.17
C ALA A 118 -0.11 -5.80 -14.56
N GLU A 119 -0.11 -7.14 -14.63
CA GLU A 119 -0.42 -7.88 -15.86
C GLU A 119 -1.86 -7.59 -16.34
N MET A 120 -2.84 -7.66 -15.43
CA MET A 120 -4.25 -7.40 -15.73
C MET A 120 -4.47 -5.96 -16.24
N ALA A 121 -3.91 -4.95 -15.57
CA ALA A 121 -4.05 -3.55 -15.99
C ALA A 121 -3.40 -3.28 -17.37
N SER A 122 -2.25 -3.90 -17.63
CA SER A 122 -1.58 -3.83 -18.94
C SER A 122 -2.44 -4.47 -20.04
N MET A 123 -3.03 -5.63 -19.79
CA MET A 123 -3.90 -6.33 -20.75
C MET A 123 -5.24 -5.64 -21.00
N GLU A 124 -5.88 -5.11 -19.95
CA GLU A 124 -7.23 -4.57 -20.01
C GLU A 124 -7.28 -3.11 -20.46
N ALA A 125 -6.31 -2.29 -20.03
CA ALA A 125 -6.30 -0.85 -20.26
C ALA A 125 -5.10 -0.35 -21.07
N GLY A 126 -4.10 -1.21 -21.35
CA GLY A 126 -2.87 -0.79 -22.01
C GLY A 126 -1.97 0.08 -21.13
N THR A 127 -2.21 0.12 -19.82
CA THR A 127 -1.42 0.91 -18.88
C THR A 127 -0.04 0.27 -18.72
N ARG A 128 1.02 1.07 -18.94
CA ARG A 128 2.37 0.67 -18.56
C ARG A 128 2.46 0.67 -17.03
N VAL A 129 2.67 -0.49 -16.43
CA VAL A 129 2.83 -0.66 -14.98
C VAL A 129 4.21 -1.19 -14.69
N GLU A 130 4.86 -0.61 -13.68
CA GLU A 130 6.10 -1.13 -13.11
C GLU A 130 5.95 -1.24 -11.60
N SER A 131 6.75 -2.09 -10.96
CA SER A 131 6.69 -2.35 -9.53
C SER A 131 8.05 -2.15 -8.86
N VAL A 132 8.05 -1.57 -7.67
CA VAL A 132 9.20 -1.61 -6.75
C VAL A 132 8.82 -2.36 -5.47
N VAL A 133 9.66 -3.32 -5.09
CA VAL A 133 9.51 -4.09 -3.86
C VAL A 133 10.41 -3.52 -2.76
N ILE A 134 9.80 -2.97 -1.70
CA ILE A 134 10.50 -2.44 -0.53
C ILE A 134 10.85 -3.58 0.42
N ALA A 135 12.14 -3.72 0.76
CA ALA A 135 12.69 -4.84 1.52
C ALA A 135 13.75 -4.36 2.54
N ASP A 136 13.35 -3.47 3.44
CA ASP A 136 14.23 -2.71 4.32
C ASP A 136 14.49 -3.34 5.69
N ASP A 137 13.69 -4.32 6.11
CA ASP A 137 13.82 -4.93 7.44
C ASP A 137 15.09 -5.79 7.56
N VAL A 138 16.03 -5.36 8.39
CA VAL A 138 17.30 -6.09 8.60
C VAL A 138 17.22 -7.16 9.68
N ALA A 139 16.09 -7.32 10.36
CA ALA A 139 15.99 -8.27 11.47
C ALA A 139 16.04 -9.74 11.00
N VAL A 140 15.50 -10.04 9.83
CA VAL A 140 15.34 -11.41 9.32
C VAL A 140 15.44 -11.42 7.79
N GLN A 141 16.18 -12.38 7.23
CA GLN A 141 16.33 -12.52 5.77
C GLN A 141 15.24 -13.37 5.12
N ASP A 142 14.63 -14.35 5.79
CA ASP A 142 13.46 -15.09 5.29
C ASP A 142 12.46 -15.30 6.43
N SER A 143 11.16 -15.11 6.18
CA SER A 143 10.12 -15.19 7.21
C SER A 143 8.94 -16.06 6.77
N LEU A 144 7.99 -16.32 7.69
CA LEU A 144 6.78 -17.10 7.40
C LEU A 144 5.98 -16.59 6.19
N TYR A 145 6.11 -15.30 5.86
CA TYR A 145 5.31 -14.63 4.83
C TYR A 145 6.15 -13.88 3.79
N THR A 146 7.48 -14.07 3.77
CA THR A 146 8.39 -13.32 2.88
C THR A 146 9.58 -14.18 2.48
N ALA A 147 9.91 -14.17 1.18
CA ALA A 147 11.23 -14.54 0.67
C ALA A 147 12.09 -13.27 0.58
N GLY A 148 13.25 -13.26 1.24
CA GLY A 148 14.01 -12.03 1.45
C GLY A 148 13.51 -11.18 2.63
N ARG A 149 14.11 -9.99 2.75
CA ARG A 149 13.78 -9.04 3.85
C ARG A 149 12.37 -8.48 3.70
N ARG A 150 11.68 -8.28 4.81
CA ARG A 150 10.34 -7.67 4.85
C ARG A 150 10.39 -6.19 4.47
N GLY A 151 9.30 -5.69 3.90
CA GLY A 151 9.04 -4.25 3.75
C GLY A 151 8.32 -3.67 4.96
N VAL A 152 8.89 -2.64 5.59
CA VAL A 152 8.36 -2.03 6.83
C VAL A 152 8.44 -0.50 6.78
N GLY A 153 9.20 0.15 7.67
CA GLY A 153 9.20 1.60 7.87
C GLY A 153 9.77 2.42 6.71
N LEU A 154 10.62 1.86 5.85
CA LEU A 154 11.13 2.59 4.68
C LEU A 154 10.03 2.88 3.67
N THR A 155 8.94 2.10 3.67
CA THR A 155 7.86 2.24 2.70
C THR A 155 7.25 3.65 2.69
N VAL A 156 6.94 4.24 3.84
CA VAL A 156 6.40 5.61 3.89
C VAL A 156 7.38 6.66 3.36
N LEU A 157 8.69 6.45 3.56
CA LEU A 157 9.71 7.35 3.03
C LEU A 157 9.82 7.21 1.51
N ALA A 158 9.74 5.98 1.00
CA ALA A 158 9.69 5.72 -0.44
C ALA A 158 8.47 6.40 -1.06
N GLU A 159 7.28 6.25 -0.48
CA GLU A 159 6.05 6.91 -0.94
C GLU A 159 6.17 8.42 -0.97
N LYS A 160 6.80 9.02 0.05
CA LYS A 160 7.01 10.48 0.09
C LYS A 160 7.98 10.97 -0.97
N ILE A 161 9.09 10.27 -1.18
CA ILE A 161 10.15 10.68 -2.10
C ILE A 161 9.69 10.46 -3.54
N LEU A 162 9.13 9.28 -3.83
CA LEU A 162 8.58 8.95 -5.15
C LEU A 162 7.38 9.83 -5.47
N GLY A 163 6.51 10.11 -4.50
CA GLY A 163 5.40 11.05 -4.66
C GLY A 163 5.86 12.45 -5.05
N ALA A 164 6.92 12.97 -4.43
CA ALA A 164 7.50 14.25 -4.82
C ALA A 164 8.09 14.20 -6.24
N ALA A 165 8.85 13.16 -6.56
CA ALA A 165 9.44 12.95 -7.89
C ALA A 165 8.37 12.82 -8.99
N ALA A 166 7.26 12.15 -8.69
CA ALA A 166 6.12 12.02 -9.59
C ALA A 166 5.44 13.37 -9.82
N GLU A 167 5.22 14.18 -8.78
CA GLU A 167 4.65 15.54 -8.95
C GLU A 167 5.53 16.46 -9.81
N ASP A 168 6.85 16.25 -9.82
CA ASP A 168 7.81 16.91 -10.74
C ASP A 168 7.75 16.35 -12.18
N LYS A 169 6.81 15.43 -12.47
CA LYS A 169 6.61 14.76 -13.76
C LYS A 169 7.84 14.03 -14.27
N ARG A 170 8.64 13.45 -13.36
CA ARG A 170 9.65 12.47 -13.76
C ARG A 170 8.96 11.26 -14.38
N ASP A 171 9.59 10.68 -15.40
CA ASP A 171 9.07 9.49 -16.05
C ASP A 171 9.19 8.24 -15.15
N LEU A 172 8.48 7.19 -15.56
CA LEU A 172 8.36 5.94 -14.80
C LEU A 172 9.73 5.26 -14.57
N ASP A 173 10.61 5.32 -15.56
CA ASP A 173 11.96 4.74 -15.48
C ASP A 173 12.85 5.46 -14.46
N ALA A 174 12.80 6.80 -14.42
CA ALA A 174 13.50 7.58 -13.41
C ALA A 174 12.96 7.31 -12.00
N LEU A 175 11.64 7.13 -11.85
CA LEU A 175 11.02 6.75 -10.58
C LEU A 175 11.48 5.36 -10.10
N LEU A 176 11.59 4.38 -11.00
CA LEU A 176 12.17 3.08 -10.69
C LEU A 176 13.61 3.17 -10.20
N GLU A 177 14.46 3.96 -10.89
CA GLU A 177 15.85 4.18 -10.47
C GLU A 177 15.92 4.80 -9.06
N PHE A 178 15.10 5.83 -8.79
CA PHE A 178 15.01 6.42 -7.46
C PHE A 178 14.56 5.40 -6.41
N ALA A 179 13.57 4.58 -6.74
CA ALA A 179 13.04 3.59 -5.83
C ALA A 179 14.09 2.53 -5.47
N GLN A 180 14.88 2.08 -6.45
CA GLN A 180 16.01 1.17 -6.21
C GLN A 180 17.05 1.80 -5.28
N ARG A 181 17.43 3.06 -5.52
CA ARG A 181 18.38 3.78 -4.65
C ARG A 181 17.88 3.93 -3.21
N ILE A 182 16.58 4.16 -3.03
CA ILE A 182 15.94 4.22 -1.71
C ILE A 182 16.07 2.85 -1.02
N ASN A 183 15.74 1.76 -1.73
CA ASN A 183 15.81 0.40 -1.20
C ASN A 183 17.25 -0.01 -0.84
N ASP A 184 18.22 0.37 -1.66
CA ASP A 184 19.64 0.09 -1.41
C ASP A 184 20.18 0.84 -0.19
N GLY A 185 19.73 2.07 0.03
CA GLY A 185 20.19 2.94 1.12
C GLY A 185 19.42 2.80 2.45
N GLY A 186 18.16 2.34 2.42
CA GLY A 186 17.28 2.34 3.57
C GLY A 186 17.29 1.03 4.35
N ARG A 187 17.35 1.10 5.68
CA ARG A 187 17.29 -0.06 6.58
C ARG A 187 16.39 0.25 7.76
N SER A 188 15.60 -0.72 8.17
CA SER A 188 14.73 -0.63 9.35
C SER A 188 14.93 -1.82 10.26
N PHE A 189 14.72 -1.59 11.56
CA PHE A 189 14.74 -2.63 12.58
C PHE A 189 13.66 -2.33 13.62
N GLY A 190 12.84 -3.32 13.95
CA GLY A 190 11.73 -3.18 14.89
C GLY A 190 11.86 -4.14 16.08
N VAL A 191 11.38 -3.71 17.25
CA VAL A 191 11.27 -4.53 18.46
C VAL A 191 9.86 -4.39 19.01
N ALA A 192 9.28 -5.50 19.49
CA ALA A 192 7.98 -5.51 20.15
C ALA A 192 8.09 -6.16 21.53
N LEU A 193 7.52 -5.51 22.55
CA LEU A 193 7.42 -6.07 23.91
C LEU A 193 6.19 -6.98 24.07
N THR A 194 5.15 -6.76 23.25
CA THR A 194 3.90 -7.52 23.24
C THR A 194 3.36 -7.63 21.82
N SER A 195 2.65 -8.72 21.54
CA SER A 195 2.03 -8.95 20.24
C SER A 195 0.71 -8.19 20.06
N CYS A 196 0.36 -7.87 18.82
CA CYS A 196 -0.95 -7.33 18.49
C CYS A 196 -2.03 -8.44 18.48
N THR A 197 -3.30 -8.03 18.53
CA THR A 197 -4.45 -8.95 18.52
C THR A 197 -5.34 -8.61 17.33
N VAL A 198 -5.33 -9.46 16.30
CA VAL A 198 -6.21 -9.31 15.13
C VAL A 198 -7.68 -9.42 15.59
N PRO A 199 -8.61 -8.55 15.12
CA PRO A 199 -10.04 -8.64 15.40
C PRO A 199 -10.59 -10.06 15.28
N ALA A 200 -10.38 -10.71 14.13
CA ALA A 200 -10.86 -12.06 13.83
C ALA A 200 -10.25 -13.18 14.70
N ALA A 201 -8.97 -13.07 15.06
CA ALA A 201 -8.31 -14.09 15.87
C ALA A 201 -8.76 -14.09 17.34
N GLY A 202 -9.25 -12.96 17.85
CA GLY A 202 -9.72 -12.81 19.24
C GLY A 202 -8.64 -12.92 20.34
N LYS A 203 -7.42 -13.38 20.01
CA LYS A 203 -6.27 -13.59 20.91
C LYS A 203 -4.97 -12.99 20.32
N PRO A 204 -3.93 -12.73 21.12
CA PRO A 204 -2.65 -12.25 20.62
C PRO A 204 -2.05 -13.22 19.60
N LEU A 205 -1.41 -12.69 18.54
CA LEU A 205 -0.80 -13.51 17.49
C LEU A 205 0.39 -14.34 18.01
N SER A 206 1.07 -13.82 19.03
CA SER A 206 2.12 -14.52 19.75
C SER A 206 2.10 -14.13 21.22
N THR A 207 2.59 -15.01 22.08
CA THR A 207 2.81 -14.72 23.49
C THR A 207 4.31 -14.78 23.76
N SER A 208 4.88 -13.72 24.32
CA SER A 208 6.24 -13.81 24.89
C SER A 208 6.16 -14.77 26.07
N THR A 209 6.79 -15.94 25.94
CA THR A 209 7.13 -16.75 27.10
C THR A 209 8.22 -16.00 27.86
N ARG A 210 7.97 -15.70 29.13
CA ARG A 210 9.05 -15.35 30.06
C ARG A 210 9.91 -16.57 30.34
#